data_AF-M0MNA4-F1
#
_entry.id   AF-M0MNA4-F1
#
_cell.length_a   1.000
_cell.length_b   1.000
_cell.length_c   1.000
_cell.angle_alpha   90.00
_cell.angle_beta   90.00
_cell.angle_gamma   90.00
#
_symmetry.space_group_name_H-M   'P 1'
#
loop_
_entity.id
_entity.type
_entity.pdbx_description
1 polymer ?
#
loop_
_entity_poly.entity_id
_entity_poly.type
_entity_poly.pdbx_seq_one_letter_code
_entity_poly.pdbx_strand_id
1 'polypeptide(L)'
;MTGTTALYCRVSTTDQSLTRQRQLTGEYATDRLGVEPADIEVFVDKQSGTSTDRDGYRKLMKAVESDNVERVIASEVSRISRSVRDFSATVERIVDECGVGLHVLDMGIDLDPEKSDPYTRAFLTVAATFAELEAEIKRQNTREGIAAQRSMGKWHGRPPFGFDIGSEGYLSPNDDFETAIILLDELDKGASQRALARSTGVSRSTIQEIAANRERYAGERTDESYFDSEFNHGD
;
A
#
# COMPACT_ATOMS: atom_id res chain seq x y z
N MET A 1 33.13 -24.50 2.62
CA MET A 1 33.47 -23.10 2.90
C MET A 1 32.72 -22.73 4.17
N THR A 2 33.33 -21.99 5.10
CA THR A 2 32.75 -21.64 6.41
C THR A 2 32.07 -20.27 6.31
N GLY A 3 30.94 -20.21 5.61
CA GLY A 3 30.15 -18.97 5.52
C GLY A 3 29.07 -18.92 6.60
N THR A 4 28.74 -17.73 7.09
CA THR A 4 27.71 -17.55 8.13
C THR A 4 26.31 -17.71 7.52
N THR A 5 25.33 -18.19 8.29
CA THR A 5 23.92 -18.20 7.89
C THR A 5 23.23 -16.94 8.40
N ALA A 6 22.66 -16.15 7.49
CA ALA A 6 21.95 -14.92 7.82
C ALA A 6 20.45 -15.16 7.99
N LEU A 7 19.88 -14.76 9.13
CA LEU A 7 18.43 -14.70 9.33
C LEU A 7 17.95 -13.27 9.10
N TYR A 8 16.95 -13.08 8.25
CA TYR A 8 16.36 -11.77 8.01
C TYR A 8 14.93 -11.69 8.55
N CYS A 9 14.71 -10.76 9.47
CA CYS A 9 13.41 -10.51 10.08
C CYS A 9 12.94 -9.08 9.82
N ARG A 10 11.65 -8.91 9.53
CA ARG A 10 11.03 -7.58 9.35
C ARG A 10 9.72 -7.50 10.12
N VAL A 11 9.49 -6.43 10.88
CA VAL A 11 8.26 -6.30 11.70
C VAL A 11 7.60 -4.94 11.54
N SER A 12 6.27 -4.91 11.51
CA SER A 12 5.48 -3.70 11.27
C SER A 12 5.07 -2.94 12.53
N THR A 13 5.16 -3.50 13.75
CA THR A 13 4.69 -2.78 14.95
C THR A 13 4.93 -3.47 16.32
N THR A 14 5.06 -4.79 16.40
CA THR A 14 5.04 -5.51 17.71
C THR A 14 6.23 -6.42 17.94
N ASP A 15 6.84 -6.37 19.13
CA ASP A 15 8.00 -7.20 19.49
C ASP A 15 7.68 -8.71 19.50
N GLN A 16 6.44 -9.11 19.75
CA GLN A 16 6.02 -10.53 19.68
C GLN A 16 6.19 -11.15 18.29
N SER A 17 6.00 -10.36 17.21
CA SER A 17 6.18 -10.84 15.84
C SER A 17 7.66 -11.11 15.54
N LEU A 18 8.56 -10.29 16.09
CA LEU A 18 10.00 -10.43 15.86
C LEU A 18 10.52 -11.69 16.53
N THR A 19 10.13 -11.93 17.79
CA THR A 19 10.52 -13.13 18.54
C THR A 19 10.11 -14.40 17.80
N ARG A 20 8.86 -14.45 17.31
CA ARG A 20 8.36 -15.59 16.54
C ARG A 20 9.16 -15.81 15.25
N GLN A 21 9.45 -14.75 14.49
CA GLN A 21 10.23 -14.87 13.25
C GLN A 21 11.63 -15.42 13.54
N ARG A 22 12.33 -14.85 14.52
CA ARG A 22 13.68 -15.28 14.90
C ARG A 22 13.69 -16.74 15.37
N GLN A 23 12.70 -17.14 16.16
CA GLN A 23 12.56 -18.50 16.61
C GLN A 23 12.37 -19.45 15.43
N LEU A 24 11.40 -19.20 14.54
CA LEU A 24 11.12 -20.05 13.38
C LEU A 24 12.33 -20.19 12.45
N THR A 25 12.98 -19.08 12.12
CA THR A 25 14.14 -19.11 11.22
C THR A 25 15.37 -19.72 11.90
N GLY A 26 15.52 -19.50 13.21
CA GLY A 26 16.61 -20.08 14.01
C GLY A 26 16.48 -21.58 14.16
N GLU A 27 15.31 -22.08 14.59
CA GLU A 27 15.01 -23.52 14.67
C GLU A 27 15.16 -24.19 13.31
N TYR A 28 14.75 -23.56 12.22
CA TYR A 28 14.99 -24.09 10.88
C TYR A 28 16.50 -24.19 10.58
N ALA A 29 17.28 -23.15 10.87
CA ALA A 29 18.73 -23.17 10.66
C ALA A 29 19.43 -24.27 11.47
N THR A 30 19.10 -24.41 12.76
CA THR A 30 19.74 -25.38 13.65
C THR A 30 19.24 -26.80 13.38
N ASP A 31 17.93 -27.01 13.36
CA ASP A 31 17.34 -28.35 13.43
C ASP A 31 17.20 -28.99 12.06
N ARG A 32 17.03 -28.18 11.00
CA ARG A 32 16.89 -28.69 9.62
C ARG A 32 18.19 -28.62 8.84
N LEU A 33 18.95 -27.53 8.98
CA LEU A 33 20.18 -27.32 8.22
C LEU A 33 21.45 -27.69 9.01
N GLY A 34 21.35 -27.94 10.32
CA GLY A 34 22.50 -28.31 11.15
C GLY A 34 23.49 -27.17 11.35
N VAL A 35 23.04 -25.92 11.26
CA VAL A 35 23.89 -24.74 11.45
C VAL A 35 24.12 -24.53 12.94
N GLU A 36 25.40 -24.40 13.33
CA GLU A 36 25.75 -24.08 14.71
C GLU A 36 25.27 -22.66 15.08
N PRO A 37 24.71 -22.43 16.29
CA PRO A 37 24.23 -21.11 16.69
C PRO A 37 25.27 -19.99 16.61
N ALA A 38 26.57 -20.33 16.71
CA ALA A 38 27.67 -19.38 16.57
C ALA A 38 27.87 -18.87 15.13
N ASP A 39 27.39 -19.62 14.14
CA ASP A 39 27.48 -19.32 12.71
C ASP A 39 26.18 -18.69 12.19
N ILE A 40 25.33 -18.17 13.08
CA ILE A 40 24.07 -17.51 12.74
C ILE A 40 24.18 -16.01 13.02
N GLU A 41 23.97 -15.19 11.98
CA GLU A 41 23.85 -13.74 12.10
C GLU A 41 22.40 -13.29 11.85
N VAL A 42 21.89 -12.33 12.64
CA VAL A 42 20.50 -11.88 12.53
C VAL A 42 20.41 -10.42 12.10
N PHE A 43 19.74 -10.19 10.97
CA PHE A 43 19.46 -8.88 10.40
C PHE A 43 17.99 -8.54 10.62
N VAL A 44 17.71 -7.33 11.15
CA VAL A 44 16.35 -6.94 11.55
C VAL A 44 15.99 -5.56 11.01
N ASP A 45 14.79 -5.45 10.45
CA ASP A 45 14.14 -4.17 10.15
C ASP A 45 12.86 -3.98 10.97
N LYS A 46 12.72 -2.78 11.55
CA LYS A 46 11.48 -2.31 12.20
C LYS A 46 10.81 -1.29 11.30
N GLN A 47 9.66 -1.64 10.74
CA GLN A 47 8.79 -0.73 10.01
C GLN A 47 7.93 0.00 11.04
N SER A 48 8.29 1.21 11.42
CA SER A 48 7.49 2.07 12.30
C SER A 48 6.90 3.24 11.51
N GLY A 49 5.58 3.41 11.55
CA GLY A 49 4.89 4.50 10.86
C GLY A 49 5.09 4.48 9.34
N THR A 50 5.37 5.65 8.75
CA THR A 50 5.60 5.83 7.31
C THR A 50 7.03 5.52 6.87
N SER A 51 7.94 5.24 7.82
CA SER A 51 9.33 4.94 7.49
C SER A 51 9.44 3.53 6.90
N THR A 52 9.94 3.49 5.66
CA THR A 52 10.19 2.27 4.89
C THR A 52 11.69 1.95 4.80
N ASP A 53 12.53 2.63 5.60
CA ASP A 53 13.96 2.43 5.54
C ASP A 53 14.34 1.01 6.02
N ARG A 54 14.92 0.24 5.11
CA ARG A 54 15.31 -1.16 5.32
C ARG A 54 16.81 -1.25 5.58
N ASP A 55 17.27 -0.61 6.64
CA ASP A 55 18.69 -0.59 6.99
C ASP A 55 19.25 -1.99 7.32
N GLY A 56 18.45 -2.84 7.97
CA GLY A 56 18.77 -4.24 8.19
C GLY A 56 18.95 -5.00 6.87
N TYR A 57 18.04 -4.79 5.91
CA TYR A 57 18.18 -5.37 4.56
C TYR A 57 19.42 -4.87 3.84
N ARG A 58 19.74 -3.57 3.93
CA ARG A 58 20.96 -3.02 3.32
C ARG A 58 22.22 -3.65 3.91
N LYS A 59 22.26 -3.87 5.23
CA LYS A 59 23.37 -4.56 5.90
C LYS A 59 23.48 -6.02 5.46
N LEU A 60 22.35 -6.71 5.39
CA LEU A 60 22.28 -8.08 4.87
C LEU A 60 22.85 -8.15 3.45
N MET A 61 22.38 -7.30 2.54
CA MET A 61 22.83 -7.31 1.15
C MET A 61 24.33 -7.02 1.03
N LYS A 62 24.87 -6.11 1.85
CA LYS A 62 26.34 -5.91 1.91
C LYS A 62 27.08 -7.17 2.37
N ALA A 63 26.55 -7.90 3.34
CA ALA A 63 27.15 -9.14 3.82
C ALA A 63 27.10 -10.25 2.75
N VAL A 64 25.98 -10.36 2.04
CA VAL A 64 25.79 -11.24 0.87
C VAL A 64 26.79 -10.90 -0.25
N GLU A 65 26.89 -9.62 -0.62
CA GLU A 65 27.81 -9.14 -1.67
C GLU A 65 29.30 -9.26 -1.29
N SER A 66 29.61 -9.37 0.00
CA SER A 66 30.99 -9.51 0.51
C SER A 66 31.41 -10.97 0.70
N ASP A 67 30.60 -11.94 0.27
CA ASP A 67 30.86 -13.38 0.38
C ASP A 67 31.05 -13.88 1.84
N ASN A 68 30.47 -13.16 2.81
CA ASN A 68 30.51 -13.53 4.23
C ASN A 68 29.33 -14.42 4.64
N VAL A 69 28.35 -14.58 3.75
CA VAL A 69 27.08 -15.26 4.02
C VAL A 69 26.91 -16.38 3.01
N GLU A 70 26.81 -17.62 3.48
CA GLU A 70 26.54 -18.77 2.59
C GLU A 70 25.04 -18.87 2.26
N ARG A 71 24.19 -18.42 3.19
CA ARG A 71 22.74 -18.61 3.11
C ARG A 71 21.97 -17.51 3.79
N VAL A 72 20.84 -17.13 3.20
CA VAL A 72 19.83 -16.23 3.78
C VAL A 72 18.55 -17.01 4.08
N ILE A 73 17.99 -16.80 5.27
CA ILE A 73 16.74 -17.42 5.72
C ILE A 73 15.75 -16.34 6.12
N ALA A 74 14.56 -16.37 5.54
CA ALA A 74 13.45 -15.49 5.90
C ALA A 74 12.19 -16.30 6.22
N SER A 75 11.38 -15.82 7.17
CA SER A 75 10.15 -16.53 7.53
C SER A 75 9.09 -16.49 6.43
N GLU A 76 9.00 -15.36 5.70
CA GLU A 76 8.00 -15.13 4.67
C GLU A 76 8.58 -14.31 3.50
N VAL A 77 8.03 -14.49 2.28
CA VAL A 77 8.45 -13.72 1.10
C VAL A 77 8.33 -12.21 1.34
N SER A 78 7.25 -11.80 2.00
CA SER A 78 6.99 -10.38 2.34
C SER A 78 7.98 -9.79 3.35
N ARG A 79 8.82 -10.62 4.00
CA ARG A 79 9.94 -10.11 4.80
C ARG A 79 11.06 -9.68 3.87
N ILE A 80 11.61 -10.61 3.10
CA ILE A 80 12.81 -10.37 2.29
C ILE A 80 12.52 -9.51 1.04
N SER A 81 11.35 -9.65 0.43
CA SER A 81 10.91 -8.89 -0.75
C SER A 81 9.76 -7.93 -0.43
N ARG A 82 9.53 -6.96 -1.33
CA ARG A 82 8.38 -6.04 -1.28
C ARG A 82 7.07 -6.72 -1.67
N SER A 83 7.13 -7.74 -2.52
CA SER A 83 5.98 -8.51 -2.97
C SER A 83 6.44 -9.85 -3.55
N VAL A 84 5.49 -10.79 -3.74
CA VAL A 84 5.76 -12.04 -4.49
C VAL A 84 6.20 -11.72 -5.93
N ARG A 85 5.62 -10.67 -6.54
CA ARG A 85 6.03 -10.17 -7.86
C ARG A 85 7.51 -9.75 -7.87
N ASP A 86 7.94 -9.00 -6.87
CA ASP A 86 9.32 -8.49 -6.79
C ASP A 86 10.32 -9.55 -6.29
N PHE A 87 9.84 -10.71 -5.82
CA PHE A 87 10.68 -11.73 -5.20
C PHE A 87 11.70 -12.32 -6.18
N SER A 88 11.35 -12.48 -7.46
CA SER A 88 12.29 -12.97 -8.48
C SER A 88 13.56 -12.13 -8.56
N ALA A 89 13.47 -10.80 -8.41
CA ALA A 89 14.64 -9.92 -8.40
C ALA A 89 15.48 -10.09 -7.11
N THR A 90 14.84 -10.39 -5.98
CA THR A 90 15.56 -10.77 -4.74
C THR A 90 16.32 -12.08 -4.93
N VAL A 91 15.69 -13.06 -5.59
CA VAL A 91 16.32 -14.35 -5.89
C VAL A 91 17.52 -14.16 -6.83
N GLU A 92 17.35 -13.42 -7.93
CA GLU A 92 18.42 -13.14 -8.88
C GLU A 92 19.64 -12.53 -8.18
N ARG A 93 19.41 -11.50 -7.36
CA ARG A 93 20.50 -10.82 -6.65
C ARG A 93 21.21 -11.69 -5.61
N ILE A 94 20.47 -12.46 -4.81
CA ILE A 94 21.07 -13.26 -3.73
C ILE A 94 21.69 -14.56 -4.29
N VAL A 95 20.93 -15.28 -5.12
CA VAL A 95 21.28 -16.63 -5.57
C VAL A 95 22.12 -16.58 -6.84
N ASP A 96 21.64 -15.90 -7.89
CA ASP A 96 22.28 -15.98 -9.22
C ASP A 96 23.53 -15.10 -9.32
N GLU A 97 23.47 -13.88 -8.76
CA GLU A 97 24.59 -12.93 -8.82
C GLU A 97 25.64 -13.19 -7.73
N CYS A 98 25.21 -13.52 -6.51
CA CYS A 98 26.12 -13.67 -5.37
C CYS A 98 26.42 -15.13 -4.99
N GLY A 99 25.72 -16.11 -5.56
CA GLY A 99 25.96 -17.52 -5.23
C GLY A 99 25.60 -17.87 -3.78
N VAL A 100 24.62 -17.19 -3.19
CA VAL A 100 24.17 -17.38 -1.80
C VAL A 100 22.85 -18.14 -1.77
N GLY A 101 22.73 -19.16 -0.91
CA GLY A 101 21.49 -19.91 -0.74
C GLY A 101 20.36 -19.06 -0.19
N LEU A 102 19.12 -19.31 -0.60
CA LEU A 102 17.95 -18.57 -0.12
C LEU A 102 16.82 -19.51 0.31
N HIS A 103 16.43 -19.41 1.58
CA HIS A 103 15.34 -20.18 2.16
C HIS A 103 14.21 -19.24 2.60
N VAL A 104 12.98 -19.55 2.19
CA VAL A 104 11.78 -18.83 2.59
C VAL A 104 10.72 -19.79 3.08
N LEU A 105 10.41 -19.74 4.38
CA LEU A 105 9.72 -20.82 5.09
C LEU A 105 8.23 -20.94 4.75
N ASP A 106 7.51 -19.82 4.60
CA ASP A 106 6.06 -19.80 4.35
C ASP A 106 5.64 -20.50 3.04
N MET A 107 6.52 -20.46 2.04
CA MET A 107 6.31 -21.10 0.75
C MET A 107 7.17 -22.37 0.57
N GLY A 108 7.95 -22.76 1.57
CA GLY A 108 8.86 -23.91 1.48
C GLY A 108 9.91 -23.75 0.37
N ILE A 109 10.32 -22.51 0.07
CA ILE A 109 11.31 -22.22 -0.96
C ILE A 109 12.69 -22.55 -0.40
N ASP A 110 13.42 -23.36 -1.15
CA ASP A 110 14.82 -23.71 -0.93
C ASP A 110 15.55 -23.55 -2.26
N LEU A 111 16.46 -22.57 -2.32
CA LEU A 111 17.23 -22.23 -3.50
C LEU A 111 18.71 -22.34 -3.17
N ASP A 112 19.30 -23.45 -3.61
CA ASP A 112 20.72 -23.73 -3.52
C ASP A 112 21.42 -23.27 -4.82
N PRO A 113 22.43 -22.40 -4.76
CA PRO A 113 23.17 -21.92 -5.93
C PRO A 113 23.88 -23.06 -6.69
N GLU A 114 24.29 -24.13 -6.01
CA GLU A 114 24.94 -25.30 -6.63
C GLU A 114 23.93 -26.30 -7.20
N LYS A 115 22.67 -26.24 -6.74
CA LYS A 115 21.58 -27.13 -7.13
C LYS A 115 20.34 -26.35 -7.54
N SER A 116 20.51 -25.42 -8.47
CA SER A 116 19.40 -24.62 -8.99
C SER A 116 18.29 -25.54 -9.53
N ASP A 117 17.19 -25.65 -8.77
CA ASP A 117 16.03 -26.44 -9.14
C ASP A 117 15.17 -25.68 -10.16
N PRO A 118 15.10 -26.12 -11.44
CA PRO A 118 14.27 -25.48 -12.45
C PRO A 118 12.78 -25.49 -12.09
N TYR A 119 12.32 -26.46 -11.28
CA TYR A 119 10.94 -26.51 -10.81
C TYR A 119 10.64 -25.39 -9.81
N THR A 120 11.55 -25.09 -8.89
CA THR A 120 11.39 -23.96 -7.96
C THR A 120 11.32 -22.64 -8.73
N ARG A 121 12.17 -22.45 -9.75
CA ARG A 121 12.12 -21.24 -10.60
C ARG A 121 10.82 -21.12 -11.39
N ALA A 122 10.33 -22.22 -11.97
CA ALA A 122 9.05 -22.24 -12.65
C ALA A 122 7.89 -21.93 -11.69
N PHE A 123 7.91 -22.51 -10.49
CA PHE A 123 6.92 -22.24 -9.44
C PHE A 123 6.89 -20.76 -9.06
N LEU A 124 8.05 -20.12 -8.87
CA LEU A 124 8.12 -18.68 -8.57
C LEU A 124 7.51 -17.82 -9.67
N THR A 125 7.76 -18.18 -10.94
CA THR A 125 7.19 -17.47 -12.10
C THR A 125 5.67 -17.57 -12.11
N VAL A 126 5.13 -18.77 -11.86
CA VAL A 126 3.69 -19.01 -11.76
C VAL A 126 3.09 -18.26 -10.56
N ALA A 127 3.72 -18.34 -9.38
CA ALA A 127 3.28 -17.65 -8.17
C ALA A 127 3.27 -16.12 -8.35
N ALA A 128 4.30 -15.56 -8.98
CA ALA A 128 4.34 -14.15 -9.34
C ALA A 128 3.17 -13.78 -10.25
N THR A 129 2.90 -14.58 -11.29
CA THR A 129 1.79 -14.38 -12.23
C THR A 129 0.43 -14.37 -11.51
N PHE A 130 0.19 -15.32 -10.59
CA PHE A 130 -1.04 -15.32 -9.79
C PHE A 130 -1.15 -14.10 -8.87
N ALA A 131 -0.05 -13.68 -8.24
CA ALA A 131 -0.04 -12.46 -7.44
C ALA A 131 -0.35 -11.21 -8.29
N GLU A 132 0.06 -11.19 -9.56
CA GLU A 132 -0.32 -10.12 -10.49
C GLU A 132 -1.81 -10.11 -10.79
N LEU A 133 -2.36 -11.29 -11.11
CA LEU A 133 -3.76 -11.49 -11.42
C LEU A 133 -4.65 -11.08 -10.24
N GLU A 134 -4.33 -11.50 -9.02
CA GLU A 134 -5.07 -11.12 -7.82
C GLU A 134 -5.09 -9.61 -7.60
N ALA A 135 -3.94 -8.94 -7.80
CA ALA A 135 -3.85 -7.49 -7.69
C ALA A 135 -4.70 -6.79 -8.75
N GLU A 136 -4.75 -7.34 -9.97
CA GLU A 136 -5.59 -6.81 -11.05
C GLU A 136 -7.08 -6.99 -10.77
N ILE A 137 -7.52 -8.18 -10.37
CA ILE A 137 -8.90 -8.47 -9.97
C ILE A 137 -9.34 -7.54 -8.84
N LYS A 138 -8.49 -7.35 -7.81
CA LYS A 138 -8.79 -6.44 -6.71
C LYS A 138 -8.96 -4.99 -7.19
N ARG A 139 -8.12 -4.52 -8.12
CA ARG A 139 -8.25 -3.19 -8.72
C ARG A 139 -9.52 -3.07 -9.55
N GLN A 140 -9.85 -4.10 -10.33
CA GLN A 140 -11.08 -4.15 -11.11
C GLN A 140 -12.32 -4.08 -10.20
N ASN A 141 -12.43 -4.95 -9.21
CA ASN A 141 -13.53 -4.95 -8.25
C ASN A 141 -13.67 -3.61 -7.52
N THR A 142 -12.55 -2.96 -7.19
CA THR A 142 -12.56 -1.62 -6.58
C THR A 142 -13.15 -0.59 -7.54
N ARG A 143 -12.74 -0.61 -8.82
CA ARG A 143 -13.27 0.31 -9.84
C ARG A 143 -14.76 0.08 -10.09
N GLU A 144 -15.18 -1.19 -10.21
CA GLU A 144 -16.59 -1.57 -10.38
C GLU A 144 -17.42 -1.14 -9.17
N GLY A 145 -16.92 -1.35 -7.95
CA GLY A 145 -17.57 -0.88 -6.73
C GLY A 145 -17.72 0.65 -6.70
N ILE A 146 -16.67 1.40 -7.06
CA ILE A 146 -16.74 2.86 -7.16
C ILE A 146 -17.74 3.29 -8.24
N ALA A 147 -17.74 2.64 -9.41
CA ALA A 147 -18.68 2.93 -10.49
C ALA A 147 -20.13 2.68 -10.07
N ALA A 148 -20.40 1.57 -9.38
CA ALA A 148 -21.72 1.25 -8.85
C ALA A 148 -22.18 2.23 -7.77
N GLN A 149 -21.29 2.66 -6.86
CA GLN A 149 -21.63 3.71 -5.90
C GLN A 149 -21.94 5.04 -6.60
N ARG A 150 -21.17 5.40 -7.63
CA ARG A 150 -21.40 6.62 -8.42
C ARG A 150 -22.72 6.58 -9.20
N SER A 151 -23.09 5.44 -9.79
CA SER A 151 -24.37 5.28 -10.48
C SER A 151 -25.57 5.36 -9.54
N MET A 152 -25.36 5.06 -8.25
CA MET A 152 -26.34 5.28 -7.19
C MET A 152 -26.35 6.72 -6.66
N GLY A 153 -25.55 7.64 -7.22
CA GLY A 153 -25.46 9.03 -6.75
C GLY A 153 -24.58 9.25 -5.51
N LYS A 154 -23.90 8.22 -5.02
CA LYS A 154 -23.04 8.34 -3.83
C LYS A 154 -21.71 8.98 -4.16
N TRP A 155 -21.20 9.76 -3.21
CA TRP A 155 -19.94 10.46 -3.35
C TRP A 155 -18.74 9.54 -3.09
N HIS A 156 -17.67 9.75 -3.84
CA HIS A 156 -16.41 9.05 -3.66
C HIS A 156 -15.24 10.02 -3.66
N GLY A 157 -14.36 9.91 -2.67
CA GLY A 157 -13.20 10.78 -2.48
C GLY A 157 -13.46 11.86 -1.42
N ARG A 158 -12.72 12.96 -1.50
CA ARG A 158 -12.88 14.10 -0.58
C ARG A 158 -14.21 14.82 -0.88
N PRO A 159 -15.03 15.17 0.12
CA PRO A 159 -16.23 15.96 -0.14
C PRO A 159 -15.88 17.38 -0.60
N PRO A 160 -16.70 18.00 -1.46
CA PRO A 160 -16.55 19.40 -1.85
C PRO A 160 -16.82 20.32 -0.66
N PHE A 161 -16.33 21.56 -0.73
CA PHE A 161 -16.54 22.57 0.31
C PHE A 161 -18.04 22.79 0.57
N GLY A 162 -18.44 22.88 1.84
CA GLY A 162 -19.85 22.98 2.22
C GLY A 162 -20.59 21.65 2.34
N PHE A 163 -19.90 20.52 2.20
CA PHE A 163 -20.49 19.19 2.35
C PHE A 163 -19.62 18.23 3.17
N ASP A 164 -20.29 17.31 3.85
CA ASP A 164 -19.73 16.08 4.37
C ASP A 164 -20.28 14.87 3.60
N ILE A 165 -19.70 13.69 3.82
CA ILE A 165 -20.24 12.42 3.31
C ILE A 165 -21.11 11.83 4.42
N GLY A 166 -22.42 11.77 4.19
CA GLY A 166 -23.38 11.15 5.11
C GLY A 166 -23.14 9.65 5.28
N SER A 167 -23.80 9.05 6.26
CA SER A 167 -23.65 7.62 6.61
C SER A 167 -23.97 6.66 5.46
N GLU A 168 -24.82 7.08 4.53
CA GLU A 168 -25.21 6.27 3.37
C GLU A 168 -24.33 6.51 2.13
N GLY A 169 -23.39 7.45 2.21
CA GLY A 169 -22.43 7.78 1.14
C GLY A 169 -22.81 8.98 0.28
N TYR A 170 -23.95 9.62 0.53
CA TYR A 170 -24.38 10.83 -0.18
C TYR A 170 -23.74 12.09 0.41
N LEU A 171 -23.67 13.16 -0.40
CA LEU A 171 -23.26 14.47 0.12
C LEU A 171 -24.36 15.01 1.03
N SER A 172 -23.97 15.49 2.21
CA SER A 172 -24.84 16.20 3.14
C SER A 172 -24.26 17.59 3.38
N PRO A 173 -25.04 18.68 3.26
CA PRO A 173 -24.59 20.01 3.62
C PRO A 173 -24.02 20.08 5.04
N ASN A 174 -22.97 20.86 5.23
CA ASN A 174 -22.40 21.16 6.56
C ASN A 174 -22.39 22.69 6.82
N ASP A 175 -21.77 23.13 7.91
CA ASP A 175 -21.77 24.54 8.35
C ASP A 175 -21.17 25.51 7.30
N ASP A 176 -20.32 25.01 6.39
CA ASP A 176 -19.71 25.81 5.32
C ASP A 176 -20.62 25.97 4.08
N PHE A 177 -21.76 25.26 4.02
CA PHE A 177 -22.65 25.28 2.86
C PHE A 177 -23.19 26.68 2.57
N GLU A 178 -23.65 27.40 3.60
CA GLU A 178 -24.16 28.77 3.45
C GLU A 178 -23.08 29.72 2.92
N THR A 179 -21.82 29.53 3.33
CA THR A 179 -20.69 30.29 2.82
C THR A 179 -20.49 30.06 1.32
N ALA A 180 -20.66 28.83 0.83
CA ALA A 180 -20.59 28.52 -0.60
C ALA A 180 -21.70 29.23 -1.40
N ILE A 181 -22.92 29.31 -0.86
CA ILE A 181 -24.04 30.04 -1.48
C ILE A 181 -23.75 31.54 -1.56
N ILE A 182 -23.29 32.14 -0.47
CA ILE A 182 -22.94 33.57 -0.43
C ILE A 182 -21.83 33.87 -1.44
N LEU A 183 -20.83 32.99 -1.55
CA LEU A 183 -19.75 33.15 -2.53
C LEU A 183 -20.28 33.13 -3.97
N LEU A 184 -21.23 32.26 -4.31
CA LEU A 184 -21.86 32.21 -5.63
C LEU A 184 -22.66 33.48 -5.94
N ASP A 185 -23.48 33.96 -4.99
CA ASP A 185 -24.27 35.18 -5.14
C ASP A 185 -23.38 36.42 -5.37
N GLU A 186 -22.30 36.56 -4.60
CA GLU A 186 -21.36 37.67 -4.78
C GLU A 186 -20.59 37.58 -6.11
N LEU A 187 -20.26 36.37 -6.59
CA LEU A 187 -19.68 36.19 -7.93
C LEU A 187 -20.66 36.63 -9.03
N ASP A 188 -21.95 36.28 -8.91
CA ASP A 188 -22.99 36.68 -9.87
C ASP A 188 -23.21 38.21 -9.87
N LYS A 189 -23.00 38.89 -8.73
CA LYS A 189 -22.96 40.36 -8.63
C LYS A 189 -21.69 41.01 -9.20
N GLY A 190 -20.74 40.20 -9.68
CA GLY A 190 -19.51 40.66 -10.32
C GLY A 190 -18.30 40.79 -9.39
N ALA A 191 -18.36 40.27 -8.17
CA ALA A 191 -17.19 40.23 -7.30
C ALA A 191 -16.07 39.38 -7.91
N SER A 192 -14.81 39.82 -7.77
CA SER A 192 -13.68 38.99 -8.21
C SER A 192 -13.36 37.88 -7.20
N GLN A 193 -13.03 36.68 -7.67
CA GLN A 193 -12.58 35.56 -6.81
C GLN A 193 -11.43 35.96 -5.87
N ARG A 194 -10.54 36.86 -6.31
CA ARG A 194 -9.43 37.36 -5.49
C ARG A 194 -9.89 38.25 -4.34
N ALA A 195 -10.95 39.03 -4.54
CA ALA A 195 -11.54 39.83 -3.48
C ALA A 195 -12.22 38.93 -2.45
N LEU A 196 -13.02 37.97 -2.91
CA LEU A 196 -13.71 37.01 -2.05
C LEU A 196 -12.76 36.16 -1.21
N ALA A 197 -11.68 35.64 -1.80
CA ALA A 197 -10.70 34.85 -1.05
C ALA A 197 -10.06 35.62 0.12
N ARG A 198 -9.87 36.94 -0.03
CA ARG A 198 -9.33 37.79 1.03
C ARG A 198 -10.35 38.10 2.12
N SER A 199 -11.62 38.24 1.77
CA SER A 199 -12.68 38.62 2.72
C SER A 199 -13.26 37.43 3.48
N THR A 200 -13.28 36.23 2.88
CA THR A 200 -13.91 35.03 3.48
C THR A 200 -12.90 34.03 4.06
N GLY A 201 -11.61 34.16 3.74
CA GLY A 201 -10.59 33.18 4.12
C GLY A 201 -10.66 31.86 3.33
N VAL A 202 -11.64 31.69 2.45
CA VAL A 202 -11.75 30.54 1.55
C VAL A 202 -10.73 30.68 0.43
N SER A 203 -10.00 29.60 0.14
CA SER A 203 -8.95 29.63 -0.90
C SER A 203 -9.54 29.95 -2.28
N ARG A 204 -8.77 30.67 -3.11
CA ARG A 204 -9.18 30.98 -4.49
C ARG A 204 -9.50 29.71 -5.30
N SER A 205 -8.73 28.63 -5.11
CA SER A 205 -8.99 27.34 -5.77
C SER A 205 -10.34 26.74 -5.37
N THR A 206 -10.70 26.84 -4.09
CA THR A 206 -12.01 26.38 -3.60
C THR A 206 -13.14 27.22 -4.17
N ILE A 207 -13.00 28.54 -4.22
CA ILE A 207 -14.00 29.44 -4.83
C ILE A 207 -14.17 29.12 -6.32
N GLN A 208 -13.07 28.87 -7.03
CA GLN A 208 -13.11 28.45 -8.44
C GLN A 208 -13.82 27.11 -8.61
N GLU A 209 -13.56 26.14 -7.72
CA GLU A 209 -14.22 24.83 -7.73
C GLU A 209 -15.73 24.92 -7.47
N ILE A 210 -16.14 25.73 -6.49
CA ILE A 210 -17.56 26.03 -6.20
C ILE A 210 -18.24 26.64 -7.44
N ALA A 211 -17.63 27.67 -8.04
CA ALA A 211 -18.19 28.33 -9.23
C ALA A 211 -18.32 27.39 -10.44
N ALA A 212 -17.32 26.51 -10.65
CA ALA A 212 -17.34 25.53 -11.73
C ALA A 212 -18.41 24.43 -11.54
N ASN A 213 -18.91 24.24 -10.31
CA ASN A 213 -19.89 23.22 -9.95
C ASN A 213 -21.15 23.84 -9.31
N ARG A 214 -21.56 25.03 -9.75
CA ARG A 214 -22.65 25.81 -9.13
C ARG A 214 -23.98 25.03 -9.00
N GLU A 215 -24.26 24.12 -9.92
CA GLU A 215 -25.45 23.26 -9.91
C GLU A 215 -25.53 22.39 -8.64
N ARG A 216 -24.38 21.97 -8.09
CA ARG A 216 -24.32 21.21 -6.83
C ARG A 216 -24.85 22.00 -5.63
N TYR A 217 -24.79 23.32 -5.71
CA TYR A 217 -25.23 24.25 -4.67
C TYR A 217 -26.58 24.89 -5.02
N ALA A 218 -27.21 24.49 -6.13
CA ALA A 218 -28.47 25.07 -6.60
C ALA A 218 -29.71 24.47 -5.91
N GLY A 219 -29.55 23.42 -5.09
CA GLY A 219 -30.63 22.89 -4.25
C GLY A 219 -31.17 23.97 -3.32
N GLU A 220 -32.38 24.43 -3.59
CA GLU A 220 -33.02 25.55 -2.92
C GLU A 220 -33.14 25.31 -1.40
N ARG A 221 -33.16 26.42 -0.65
CA ARG A 221 -33.74 26.47 0.70
C ARG A 221 -35.04 25.64 0.71
N THR A 222 -35.18 24.74 1.70
CA THR A 222 -36.35 23.89 2.03
C THR A 222 -36.63 22.71 1.10
N ASP A 223 -36.00 21.55 1.33
CA ASP A 223 -36.65 20.26 1.65
C ASP A 223 -35.65 19.10 1.54
N GLU A 224 -35.72 18.15 2.48
CA GLU A 224 -34.85 16.94 2.58
C GLU A 224 -34.96 15.97 1.37
N SER A 225 -35.70 16.30 0.31
CA SER A 225 -36.07 15.38 -0.77
C SER A 225 -35.24 15.49 -2.06
N TYR A 226 -34.35 16.48 -2.19
CA TYR A 226 -33.65 16.74 -3.46
C TYR A 226 -32.54 15.73 -3.79
N PHE A 227 -31.91 15.11 -2.78
CA PHE A 227 -30.80 14.17 -3.02
C PHE A 227 -31.23 12.82 -3.63
N ASP A 228 -32.53 12.50 -3.65
CA ASP A 228 -33.05 11.24 -4.20
C ASP A 228 -33.36 11.29 -5.71
N SER A 229 -33.43 12.47 -6.34
CA SER A 229 -34.08 12.57 -7.68
C SER A 229 -33.20 13.02 -8.85
N GLU A 230 -32.07 13.68 -8.63
CA GLU A 230 -31.34 14.32 -9.75
C GLU A 230 -30.20 13.51 -10.38
N PHE A 231 -29.79 12.37 -9.80
CA PHE A 231 -28.77 11.51 -10.41
C PHE A 231 -29.32 10.32 -11.20
N ASN A 232 -30.65 10.21 -11.34
CA ASN A 232 -31.27 9.14 -12.12
C ASN A 232 -31.50 9.60 -13.57
N HIS A 233 -30.44 9.65 -14.38
CA HIS A 233 -30.56 9.76 -15.85
C HIS A 233 -29.66 8.72 -16.55
N GLY A 234 -30.31 7.73 -17.17
CA GLY A 234 -29.80 6.76 -18.16
C GLY A 234 -29.48 5.38 -17.58
N ASP A 235 -30.19 4.28 -17.88
CA ASP A 235 -31.15 3.95 -18.96
C ASP A 235 -32.40 3.23 -18.41
#